data_AF-A0A9P4TI47-F1
#
_entry.id   AF-A0A9P4TI47-F1
#
_cell.length_a   1.000
_cell.length_b   1.000
_cell.length_c   1.000
_cell.angle_alpha   90.00
_cell.angle_beta   90.00
_cell.angle_gamma   90.00
#
_symmetry.space_group_name_H-M   'P 1'
#
loop_
_entity.id
_entity.type
_entity.pdbx_description
1 polymer ?
#
loop_
_entity_poly.entity_id
_entity_poly.type
_entity_poly.pdbx_seq_one_letter_code
_entity_poly.pdbx_strand_id
1 'polypeptide(L)'
;MPLSPSPTPLPTTNGSSSFPYRWDEIATRLGLASSKDIPVFILTSSFMGHWAKLRDDIPLKPGNPDPVDMNYSEDRAVLTAFTSTIYTAMDSMAASKYDRPSPNDKESWTSHDHIECLVYRSARDLAQLGHLFHSAFERHKLKNEAGRKDALSRIRGLIMLTFNLMVNYTLMPPSNVIRKIEAAMPASQPRYSPLPEVRRRWELQRLDVGDLRKTVLDRHRKGEDEKEWLIKILMEDGKYDAAVEGEEVIRLKSEEGMRGVSVKRKIGEVEQDERDDWS
;
A
#
# COMPACT_ATOMS: atom_id res chain seq x y z
N MET A 1 14.25 24.63 1.52
CA MET A 1 14.59 24.40 0.09
C MET A 1 13.52 23.49 -0.49
N PRO A 2 12.85 23.83 -1.61
CA PRO A 2 11.88 22.93 -2.21
C PRO A 2 12.65 21.78 -2.88
N LEU A 3 12.27 20.55 -2.52
CA LEU A 3 12.78 19.34 -3.16
C LEU A 3 12.36 19.34 -4.63
N SER A 4 13.33 19.29 -5.54
CA SER A 4 13.08 19.08 -6.96
C SER A 4 12.22 17.83 -7.17
N PRO A 5 11.25 17.84 -8.08
CA PRO A 5 10.51 16.62 -8.42
C PRO A 5 11.49 15.59 -8.98
N SER A 6 11.52 14.41 -8.36
CA SER A 6 12.26 13.25 -8.89
C SER A 6 11.80 12.99 -10.33
N PRO A 7 12.73 12.64 -11.25
CA PRO A 7 12.38 12.40 -12.64
C PRO A 7 11.45 11.18 -12.73
N THR A 8 10.30 11.38 -13.36
CA THR A 8 9.45 10.28 -13.80
C THR A 8 10.23 9.47 -14.84
N PRO A 9 10.51 8.18 -14.63
CA PRO A 9 11.19 7.37 -15.64
C PRO A 9 10.33 7.34 -16.91
N LEU A 10 10.95 7.68 -18.04
CA LEU A 10 10.34 7.60 -19.36
C LEU A 10 9.96 6.14 -19.67
N PRO A 11 8.82 5.88 -20.34
CA PRO A 11 8.49 4.55 -20.81
C PRO A 11 9.58 4.08 -21.77
N THR A 12 10.23 2.97 -21.41
CA THR A 12 11.30 2.38 -22.20
C THR A 12 10.79 1.95 -23.57
N THR A 13 11.61 2.22 -24.59
CA THR A 13 11.36 1.92 -25.99
C THR A 13 11.00 0.45 -26.20
N ASN A 14 10.04 0.21 -27.09
CA ASN A 14 9.57 -1.12 -27.47
C ASN A 14 10.74 -2.05 -27.83
N GLY A 15 10.99 -3.06 -26.98
CA GLY A 15 12.04 -4.06 -27.18
C GLY A 15 12.99 -4.24 -25.98
N SER A 16 13.00 -3.33 -25.01
CA SER A 16 13.83 -3.45 -23.83
C SER A 16 13.19 -4.36 -22.77
N SER A 17 13.85 -5.46 -22.41
CA SER A 17 13.57 -6.26 -21.21
C SER A 17 14.12 -5.59 -19.94
N SER A 18 14.12 -4.26 -19.89
CA SER A 18 14.69 -3.49 -18.78
C SER A 18 13.77 -3.53 -17.58
N PHE A 19 14.42 -3.50 -16.44
CA PHE A 19 13.78 -3.36 -15.14
C PHE A 19 13.37 -1.89 -14.89
N PRO A 20 12.21 -1.61 -14.29
CA PRO A 20 11.16 -2.53 -13.85
C PRO A 20 10.45 -3.23 -15.01
N TYR A 21 10.09 -4.51 -14.82
CA TYR A 21 9.45 -5.32 -15.86
C TYR A 21 8.07 -4.80 -16.21
N ARG A 22 7.66 -5.01 -17.46
CA ARG A 22 6.32 -4.66 -17.93
C ARG A 22 5.26 -5.54 -17.26
N TRP A 23 4.21 -4.91 -16.74
CA TRP A 23 3.09 -5.62 -16.11
C TRP A 23 2.40 -6.62 -17.05
N ASP A 24 2.30 -6.33 -18.35
CA ASP A 24 1.72 -7.28 -19.33
C ASP A 24 2.56 -8.55 -19.47
N GLU A 25 3.89 -8.43 -19.40
CA GLU A 25 4.79 -9.58 -19.45
C GLU A 25 4.63 -10.43 -18.18
N ILE A 26 4.58 -9.79 -17.01
CA ILE A 26 4.33 -10.47 -15.74
C ILE A 26 3.00 -11.22 -15.79
N ALA A 27 1.92 -10.57 -16.23
CA ALA A 27 0.59 -11.20 -16.33
C ALA A 27 0.62 -12.43 -17.23
N THR A 28 1.23 -12.31 -18.40
CA THR A 28 1.39 -13.43 -19.35
C THR A 28 2.15 -14.59 -18.72
N ARG A 29 3.25 -14.30 -18.03
CA ARG A 29 4.08 -15.30 -17.34
C ARG A 29 3.33 -15.99 -16.21
N LEU A 30 2.53 -15.25 -15.43
CA LEU A 30 1.69 -15.78 -14.36
C LEU A 30 0.45 -16.53 -14.87
N GLY A 31 0.07 -16.36 -16.15
CA GLY A 31 -1.12 -17.00 -16.72
C GLY A 31 -2.40 -16.25 -16.39
N LEU A 32 -2.29 -14.95 -16.14
CA LEU A 32 -3.43 -14.06 -15.93
C LEU A 32 -4.01 -13.61 -17.27
N ALA A 33 -5.30 -13.31 -17.30
CA ALA A 33 -5.96 -12.83 -18.51
C ALA A 33 -5.44 -11.45 -18.94
N SER A 34 -5.10 -10.59 -17.98
CA SER A 34 -4.59 -9.25 -18.25
C SER A 34 -3.69 -8.72 -17.12
N SER A 35 -2.94 -7.64 -17.41
CA SER A 35 -2.20 -6.90 -16.39
C SER A 35 -3.08 -6.24 -15.33
N LYS A 36 -4.40 -6.07 -15.60
CA LYS A 36 -5.37 -5.56 -14.62
C LYS A 36 -5.65 -6.55 -13.49
N ASP A 37 -5.33 -7.82 -13.68
CA ASP A 37 -5.55 -8.88 -12.68
C ASP A 37 -4.38 -8.98 -11.68
N ILE A 38 -3.24 -8.34 -11.98
CA ILE A 38 -2.05 -8.37 -11.11
C ILE A 38 -2.33 -7.80 -9.71
N PRO A 39 -2.98 -6.63 -9.54
CA PRO A 39 -3.33 -6.14 -8.21
C PRO A 39 -4.17 -7.13 -7.40
N VAL A 40 -5.10 -7.85 -8.04
CA VAL A 40 -5.92 -8.87 -7.38
C VAL A 40 -5.05 -10.07 -6.98
N PHE A 41 -4.17 -10.51 -7.88
CA PHE A 41 -3.22 -11.60 -7.63
C PHE A 41 -2.30 -11.29 -6.44
N ILE A 42 -1.72 -10.09 -6.38
CA ILE A 42 -0.82 -9.65 -5.29
C ILE A 42 -1.53 -9.74 -3.92
N LEU A 43 -2.82 -9.44 -3.88
CA LEU A 43 -3.62 -9.43 -2.66
C LEU A 43 -4.14 -10.82 -2.25
N THR A 44 -3.85 -11.87 -3.03
CA THR A 44 -4.18 -13.25 -2.63
C THR A 44 -3.38 -13.66 -1.39
N SER A 45 -3.99 -14.43 -0.49
CA SER A 45 -3.33 -14.91 0.73
C SER A 45 -2.08 -15.75 0.42
N SER A 46 -2.12 -16.55 -0.65
CA SER A 46 -1.01 -17.40 -1.12
C SER A 46 0.25 -16.62 -1.52
N PHE A 47 0.12 -15.35 -1.91
CA PHE A 47 1.27 -14.49 -2.24
C PHE A 47 1.54 -13.46 -1.13
N MET A 48 0.50 -12.74 -0.70
CA MET A 48 0.61 -11.62 0.25
C MET A 48 1.25 -12.05 1.59
N GLY A 49 0.94 -13.25 2.08
CA GLY A 49 1.50 -13.75 3.34
C GLY A 49 3.01 -13.97 3.27
N HIS A 50 3.53 -14.45 2.13
CA HIS A 50 4.97 -14.62 1.93
C HIS A 50 5.65 -13.29 1.62
N TRP A 51 4.98 -12.40 0.88
CA TRP A 51 5.43 -11.02 0.63
C TRP A 51 5.66 -10.23 1.93
N ALA A 52 4.69 -10.25 2.85
CA ALA A 52 4.84 -9.54 4.12
C ALA A 52 6.05 -10.06 4.92
N LYS A 53 6.27 -11.38 4.94
CA LYS A 53 7.45 -11.98 5.58
C LYS A 53 8.75 -11.53 4.94
N LEU A 54 8.86 -11.55 3.61
CA LEU A 54 10.05 -11.05 2.91
C LEU A 54 10.34 -9.59 3.26
N ARG A 55 9.31 -8.73 3.17
CA ARG A 55 9.42 -7.29 3.48
C ARG A 55 9.93 -7.05 4.91
N ASP A 56 9.49 -7.86 5.86
CA ASP A 56 9.84 -7.72 7.27
C ASP A 56 11.21 -8.35 7.60
N ASP A 57 11.55 -9.48 6.95
CA ASP A 57 12.86 -10.15 7.08
C ASP A 57 13.98 -9.32 6.42
N ILE A 58 13.70 -8.67 5.28
CA ILE A 58 14.61 -7.73 4.58
C ILE A 58 13.94 -6.37 4.51
N PRO A 59 14.17 -5.50 5.50
CA PRO A 59 13.48 -4.22 5.59
C PRO A 59 13.67 -3.36 4.34
N LEU A 60 12.63 -3.27 3.52
CA LEU A 60 12.59 -2.44 2.32
C LEU A 60 12.46 -0.97 2.74
N LYS A 61 13.55 -0.20 2.63
CA LYS A 61 13.58 1.20 3.06
C LYS A 61 13.14 2.14 1.93
N PRO A 62 12.06 2.93 2.11
CA PRO A 62 11.67 3.94 1.13
C PRO A 62 12.79 4.97 0.91
N GLY A 63 13.05 5.31 -0.35
CA GLY A 63 14.13 6.19 -0.78
C GLY A 63 15.51 5.54 -0.85
N ASN A 64 15.65 4.26 -0.51
CA ASN A 64 16.91 3.54 -0.59
C ASN A 64 16.84 2.43 -1.67
N PRO A 65 17.63 2.52 -2.76
CA PRO A 65 17.67 1.49 -3.80
C PRO A 65 18.31 0.18 -3.35
N ASP A 66 18.89 0.13 -2.15
CA ASP A 66 19.90 -0.86 -1.74
C ASP A 66 19.43 -2.03 -0.81
N PRO A 67 18.21 -2.63 -0.92
CA PRO A 67 17.94 -3.89 -0.21
C PRO A 67 18.41 -5.13 -0.98
N VAL A 68 18.55 -5.03 -2.29
CA VAL A 68 19.02 -6.09 -3.21
C VAL A 68 19.73 -5.36 -4.33
N ASP A 69 20.98 -5.71 -4.63
CA ASP A 69 21.75 -5.15 -5.73
C ASP A 69 20.96 -5.35 -7.05
N MET A 70 20.10 -4.39 -7.42
CA MET A 70 19.07 -4.59 -8.47
C MET A 70 19.66 -4.75 -9.87
N ASN A 71 21.00 -4.69 -9.99
CA ASN A 71 21.80 -5.14 -11.13
C ASN A 71 21.49 -6.59 -11.55
N TYR A 72 20.99 -7.45 -10.66
CA TYR A 72 20.54 -8.81 -11.00
C TYR A 72 19.37 -8.84 -12.00
N SER A 73 18.62 -7.75 -12.14
CA SER A 73 17.36 -7.73 -12.88
C SER A 73 17.49 -7.55 -14.39
N GLU A 74 18.66 -7.15 -14.89
CA GLU A 74 18.87 -7.01 -16.33
C GLU A 74 19.46 -8.27 -16.97
N ASP A 75 20.13 -9.12 -16.17
CA ASP A 75 20.75 -10.32 -16.69
C ASP A 75 19.75 -11.48 -16.82
N ARG A 76 19.39 -11.78 -18.06
CA ARG A 76 18.55 -12.92 -18.44
C ARG A 76 19.11 -14.25 -17.93
N ALA A 77 20.44 -14.39 -17.81
CA ALA A 77 21.08 -15.59 -17.29
C ALA A 77 20.78 -15.76 -15.79
N VAL A 78 20.87 -14.68 -15.01
CA VAL A 78 20.54 -14.68 -13.57
C VAL A 78 19.10 -15.10 -13.35
N LEU A 79 18.14 -14.49 -14.04
CA LEU A 79 16.72 -14.88 -13.93
C LEU A 79 16.50 -16.35 -14.27
N THR A 80 17.22 -16.88 -15.26
CA THR A 80 17.10 -18.26 -15.70
C THR A 80 17.69 -19.23 -14.67
N ALA A 81 18.85 -18.89 -14.08
CA ALA A 81 19.45 -19.64 -12.98
C ALA A 81 18.53 -19.65 -11.76
N PHE A 82 18.05 -18.48 -11.34
CA PHE A 82 17.10 -18.32 -10.24
C PHE A 82 15.85 -19.19 -10.47
N THR A 83 15.22 -19.07 -11.63
CA THR A 83 14.02 -19.85 -11.98
C THR A 83 14.29 -21.36 -11.89
N SER A 84 15.46 -21.79 -12.38
CA SER A 84 15.87 -23.19 -12.36
C SER A 84 16.13 -23.71 -10.95
N THR A 85 16.72 -22.90 -10.07
CA THR A 85 16.93 -23.24 -8.65
C THR A 85 15.60 -23.50 -7.96
N ILE A 86 14.62 -22.60 -8.11
CA ILE A 86 13.30 -22.75 -7.51
C ILE A 86 12.56 -23.97 -8.07
N TYR A 87 12.59 -24.15 -9.40
CA TYR A 87 11.96 -25.30 -10.03
C TYR A 87 12.55 -26.62 -9.50
N THR A 88 13.88 -26.71 -9.41
CA THR A 88 14.57 -27.89 -8.87
C THR A 88 14.20 -28.14 -7.41
N ALA A 89 14.10 -27.09 -6.61
CA ALA A 89 13.65 -27.19 -5.21
C ALA A 89 12.19 -27.69 -5.10
N MET A 90 11.32 -27.34 -6.05
CA MET A 90 9.93 -27.82 -6.09
C MET A 90 9.80 -29.26 -6.60
N ASP A 91 10.66 -29.67 -7.54
CA ASP A 91 10.64 -31.02 -8.13
C ASP A 91 11.29 -32.07 -7.23
N SER A 92 12.20 -31.66 -6.35
CA SER A 92 12.86 -32.54 -5.39
C SER A 92 11.84 -33.22 -4.46
N MET A 93 11.98 -34.54 -4.29
CA MET A 93 11.22 -35.29 -3.28
C MET A 93 11.71 -35.05 -1.84
N ALA A 94 12.87 -34.40 -1.69
CA ALA A 94 13.41 -34.05 -0.39
C ALA A 94 12.80 -32.73 0.12
N ALA A 95 12.77 -32.57 1.45
CA ALA A 95 12.38 -31.29 2.06
C ALA A 95 13.34 -30.18 1.59
N SER A 96 12.78 -29.07 1.11
CA SER A 96 13.57 -27.90 0.71
C SER A 96 13.93 -27.06 1.93
N LYS A 97 15.07 -26.36 1.89
CA LYS A 97 15.46 -25.39 2.93
C LYS A 97 14.42 -24.29 3.15
N TYR A 98 13.55 -24.06 2.16
CA TYR A 98 12.48 -23.06 2.22
C TYR A 98 11.16 -23.56 2.82
N ASP A 99 11.00 -24.88 3.06
CA ASP A 99 9.73 -25.44 3.57
C ASP A 99 9.44 -25.02 5.01
N ARG A 100 10.47 -25.08 5.86
CA ARG A 100 10.38 -24.79 7.29
C ARG A 100 11.68 -24.16 7.79
N PRO A 101 12.02 -22.94 7.31
CA PRO A 101 13.26 -22.30 7.73
C PRO A 101 13.20 -21.95 9.22
N SER A 102 14.21 -22.36 9.96
CA SER A 102 14.39 -21.94 11.36
C SER A 102 14.88 -20.48 11.42
N PRO A 103 14.74 -19.80 12.56
CA PRO A 103 15.32 -18.47 12.75
C PRO A 103 16.83 -18.44 12.45
N ASN A 104 17.57 -19.46 12.88
CA ASN A 104 19.02 -19.57 12.64
C ASN A 104 19.34 -19.72 11.15
N ASP A 105 18.52 -20.47 10.40
CA ASP A 105 18.70 -20.57 8.94
C ASP A 105 18.57 -19.18 8.32
N LYS A 106 17.50 -18.46 8.68
CA LYS A 106 17.23 -17.11 8.15
C LYS A 106 18.30 -16.08 8.51
N GLU A 107 18.92 -16.17 9.68
CA GLU A 107 20.02 -15.26 10.06
C GLU A 107 21.24 -15.42 9.14
N SER A 108 21.47 -16.61 8.60
CA SER A 108 22.55 -16.89 7.66
C SER A 108 22.22 -16.58 6.20
N TRP A 109 20.95 -16.24 5.91
CA TRP A 109 20.48 -16.06 4.54
C TRP A 109 20.91 -14.72 3.95
N THR A 110 21.26 -14.78 2.67
CA THR A 110 21.44 -13.56 1.87
C THR A 110 20.09 -12.99 1.47
N SER A 111 20.05 -11.74 0.99
CA SER A 111 18.80 -11.18 0.46
C SER A 111 18.19 -12.06 -0.64
N HIS A 112 19.05 -12.69 -1.45
CA HIS A 112 18.65 -13.62 -2.50
C HIS A 112 17.92 -14.84 -1.95
N ASP A 113 18.42 -15.46 -0.88
CA ASP A 113 17.80 -16.64 -0.27
C ASP A 113 16.38 -16.36 0.25
N HIS A 114 16.12 -15.17 0.81
CA HIS A 114 14.76 -14.81 1.22
C HIS A 114 13.82 -14.61 0.03
N ILE A 115 14.31 -14.00 -1.08
CA ILE A 115 13.51 -13.85 -2.30
C ILE A 115 13.21 -15.23 -2.88
N GLU A 116 14.19 -16.13 -2.91
CA GLU A 116 14.01 -17.52 -3.33
C GLU A 116 12.94 -18.21 -2.47
N CYS A 117 13.02 -18.04 -1.15
CA CYS A 117 12.05 -18.57 -0.21
C CYS A 117 10.63 -18.06 -0.50
N LEU A 118 10.46 -16.75 -0.73
CA LEU A 118 9.15 -16.18 -1.08
C LEU A 118 8.60 -16.80 -2.36
N VAL A 119 9.41 -16.85 -3.42
CA VAL A 119 8.98 -17.33 -4.74
C VAL A 119 8.63 -18.81 -4.66
N TYR A 120 9.48 -19.61 -4.04
CA TYR A 120 9.26 -21.04 -3.82
C TYR A 120 7.95 -21.30 -3.05
N ARG A 121 7.75 -20.64 -1.91
CA ARG A 121 6.56 -20.86 -1.08
C ARG A 121 5.28 -20.40 -1.76
N SER A 122 5.33 -19.25 -2.44
CA SER A 122 4.20 -18.75 -3.23
C SER A 122 3.86 -19.72 -4.36
N ALA A 123 4.86 -20.19 -5.10
CA ALA A 123 4.65 -21.16 -6.18
C ALA A 123 4.07 -22.48 -5.66
N ARG A 124 4.57 -22.98 -4.53
CA ARG A 124 4.07 -24.21 -3.88
C ARG A 124 2.62 -24.08 -3.42
N ASP A 125 2.24 -22.94 -2.83
CA ASP A 125 0.85 -22.71 -2.42
C ASP A 125 -0.08 -22.52 -3.62
N LEU A 126 0.38 -21.81 -4.66
CA LEU A 126 -0.40 -21.60 -5.90
C LEU A 126 -0.51 -22.86 -6.78
N ALA A 127 0.34 -23.87 -6.56
CA ALA A 127 0.30 -25.16 -7.25
C ALA A 127 -0.71 -26.15 -6.63
N GLN A 128 -1.28 -25.84 -5.47
CA GLN A 128 -2.29 -26.68 -4.83
C GLN A 128 -3.58 -26.76 -5.67
N LEU A 129 -4.35 -27.84 -5.48
CA LEU A 129 -5.61 -28.05 -6.22
C LEU A 129 -6.55 -26.85 -6.06
N GLY A 130 -7.10 -26.36 -7.17
CA GLY A 130 -8.00 -25.21 -7.18
C GLY A 130 -7.33 -23.83 -7.23
N HIS A 131 -5.99 -23.78 -7.24
CA HIS A 131 -5.24 -22.53 -7.39
C HIS A 131 -4.71 -22.31 -8.81
N LEU A 132 -4.30 -21.07 -9.09
CA LEU A 132 -3.95 -20.59 -10.44
C LEU A 132 -2.85 -21.42 -11.13
N PHE A 133 -1.88 -21.93 -10.38
CA PHE A 133 -0.76 -22.68 -10.98
C PHE A 133 -0.97 -24.19 -10.97
N HIS A 134 -2.09 -24.69 -10.45
CA HIS A 134 -2.32 -26.12 -10.27
C HIS A 134 -1.99 -26.92 -11.53
N SER A 135 -2.61 -26.56 -12.66
CA SER A 135 -2.43 -27.25 -13.94
C SER A 135 -1.00 -27.22 -14.45
N ALA A 136 -0.23 -26.17 -14.14
CA ALA A 136 1.16 -26.05 -14.59
C ALA A 136 2.09 -27.02 -13.82
N PHE A 137 1.73 -27.39 -12.59
CA PHE A 137 2.53 -28.26 -11.72
C PHE A 137 1.97 -29.68 -11.57
N GLU A 138 0.97 -30.06 -12.37
CA GLU A 138 0.49 -31.44 -12.39
C GLU A 138 1.57 -32.41 -12.89
N ARG A 139 1.77 -33.51 -12.16
CA ARG A 139 2.82 -34.51 -12.47
C ARG A 139 2.80 -35.02 -13.92
N HIS A 140 1.62 -35.15 -14.52
CA HIS A 140 1.51 -35.64 -15.89
C HIS A 140 1.92 -34.59 -16.93
N LYS A 141 1.79 -33.29 -16.62
CA LYS A 141 2.24 -32.18 -17.47
C LYS A 141 3.75 -32.01 -17.41
N LEU A 142 4.35 -32.17 -16.22
CA LEU A 142 5.80 -32.01 -16.02
C LEU A 142 6.67 -33.06 -16.74
N LYS A 143 6.08 -34.16 -17.22
CA LYS A 143 6.77 -35.20 -18.00
C LYS A 143 7.18 -34.73 -19.39
N ASN A 144 6.53 -33.70 -19.94
CA ASN A 144 6.84 -33.17 -21.26
C ASN A 144 7.49 -31.80 -21.19
N GLU A 145 8.22 -31.43 -22.25
CA GLU A 145 8.98 -30.18 -22.29
C GLU A 145 8.05 -28.95 -22.22
N ALA A 146 6.86 -29.03 -22.82
CA ALA A 146 5.89 -27.94 -22.84
C ALA A 146 5.36 -27.60 -21.43
N GLY A 147 5.00 -28.62 -20.64
CA GLY A 147 4.54 -28.45 -19.26
C GLY A 147 5.65 -27.98 -18.34
N ARG A 148 6.88 -28.48 -18.51
CA ARG A 148 8.05 -27.93 -17.80
C ARG A 148 8.27 -26.45 -18.13
N LYS A 149 8.16 -26.06 -19.40
CA LYS A 149 8.25 -24.64 -19.82
C LYS A 149 7.15 -23.78 -19.20
N ASP A 150 5.93 -24.31 -19.08
CA ASP A 150 4.81 -23.59 -18.43
C ASP A 150 5.10 -23.36 -16.94
N ALA A 151 5.51 -24.40 -16.20
CA ALA A 151 5.89 -24.29 -14.78
C ALA A 151 7.01 -23.26 -14.55
N LEU A 152 8.09 -23.34 -15.35
CA LEU A 152 9.19 -22.36 -15.32
C LEU A 152 8.69 -20.94 -15.64
N SER A 153 7.73 -20.79 -16.55
CA SER A 153 7.12 -19.50 -16.88
C SER A 153 6.37 -18.90 -15.68
N ARG A 154 5.62 -19.71 -14.93
CA ARG A 154 4.93 -19.27 -13.70
C ARG A 154 5.90 -18.78 -12.63
N ILE A 155 6.97 -19.55 -12.38
CA ILE A 155 8.03 -19.18 -11.43
C ILE A 155 8.70 -17.88 -11.86
N ARG A 156 9.05 -17.74 -13.14
CA ARG A 156 9.64 -16.51 -13.66
C ARG A 156 8.72 -15.30 -13.49
N GLY A 157 7.42 -15.47 -13.71
CA GLY A 157 6.43 -14.42 -13.46
C GLY A 157 6.41 -13.95 -12.00
N LEU A 158 6.52 -14.88 -11.04
CA LEU A 158 6.61 -14.56 -9.61
C LEU A 158 7.89 -13.80 -9.27
N ILE A 159 9.03 -14.21 -9.83
CA ILE A 159 10.32 -13.52 -9.64
C ILE A 159 10.21 -12.07 -10.13
N MET A 160 9.73 -11.88 -11.36
CA MET A 160 9.55 -10.55 -11.94
C MET A 160 8.58 -9.68 -11.13
N LEU A 161 7.46 -10.26 -10.68
CA LEU A 161 6.50 -9.58 -9.82
C LEU A 161 7.13 -9.13 -8.50
N THR A 162 7.92 -10.00 -7.87
CA THR A 162 8.58 -9.73 -6.59
C THR A 162 9.54 -8.57 -6.73
N PHE A 163 10.41 -8.57 -7.74
CA PHE A 163 11.33 -7.45 -7.98
C PHE A 163 10.59 -6.15 -8.31
N ASN A 164 9.53 -6.19 -9.11
CA ASN A 164 8.69 -5.01 -9.35
C ASN A 164 8.09 -4.47 -8.05
N LEU A 165 7.58 -5.33 -7.18
CA LEU A 165 7.04 -4.90 -5.89
C LEU A 165 8.11 -4.30 -5.00
N MET A 166 9.32 -4.86 -4.99
CA MET A 166 10.44 -4.29 -4.24
C MET A 166 10.75 -2.87 -4.69
N VAL A 167 10.84 -2.61 -6.00
CA VAL A 167 10.98 -1.24 -6.55
C VAL A 167 9.83 -0.34 -6.15
N ASN A 168 8.59 -0.84 -6.23
CA ASN A 168 7.43 -0.02 -5.87
C ASN A 168 7.41 0.34 -4.38
N TYR A 169 7.94 -0.53 -3.51
CA TYR A 169 8.07 -0.29 -2.08
C TYR A 169 9.22 0.67 -1.72
N THR A 170 10.30 0.67 -2.50
CA THR A 170 11.51 1.43 -2.17
C THR A 170 11.64 2.74 -2.94
N LEU A 171 11.31 2.78 -4.22
CA LEU A 171 11.65 3.90 -5.12
C LEU A 171 10.44 4.67 -5.63
N MET A 172 9.26 4.04 -5.69
CA MET A 172 8.07 4.66 -6.29
C MET A 172 7.14 5.29 -5.24
N PRO A 173 6.34 6.30 -5.62
CA PRO A 173 5.21 6.73 -4.80
C PRO A 173 4.23 5.57 -4.54
N PRO A 174 3.62 5.49 -3.34
CA PRO A 174 2.76 4.37 -2.98
C PRO A 174 1.49 4.35 -3.83
N SER A 175 1.34 3.30 -4.63
CA SER A 175 0.15 3.07 -5.44
C SER A 175 -1.01 2.49 -4.61
N ASN A 176 -2.20 2.41 -5.20
CA ASN A 176 -3.39 1.87 -4.53
C ASN A 176 -3.21 0.41 -4.08
N VAL A 177 -2.44 -0.41 -4.81
CA VAL A 177 -2.16 -1.78 -4.38
C VAL A 177 -1.25 -1.79 -3.15
N ILE A 178 -0.23 -0.94 -3.09
CA ILE A 178 0.64 -0.81 -1.91
C ILE A 178 -0.16 -0.38 -0.68
N ARG A 179 -1.05 0.59 -0.84
CA ARG A 179 -1.96 1.03 0.23
C ARG A 179 -2.83 -0.12 0.75
N LYS A 180 -3.36 -0.96 -0.14
CA LYS A 180 -4.15 -2.14 0.22
C LYS A 180 -3.31 -3.21 0.93
N ILE A 181 -2.09 -3.45 0.48
CA ILE A 181 -1.16 -4.38 1.16
C ILE A 181 -0.89 -3.87 2.58
N GLU A 182 -0.53 -2.59 2.74
CA GLU A 182 -0.22 -2.02 4.06
C GLU A 182 -1.46 -1.96 4.98
N ALA A 183 -2.66 -1.83 4.44
CA ALA A 183 -3.90 -1.92 5.23
C ALA A 183 -4.19 -3.35 5.69
N ALA A 184 -3.92 -4.36 4.85
CA ALA A 184 -4.19 -5.76 5.17
C ALA A 184 -3.08 -6.39 6.04
N MET A 185 -1.82 -6.03 5.77
CA MET A 185 -0.62 -6.55 6.41
C MET A 185 0.35 -5.39 6.70
N PRO A 186 0.13 -4.61 7.76
CA PRO A 186 0.99 -3.48 8.11
C PRO A 186 2.47 -3.88 8.26
N ALA A 187 3.40 -2.97 7.94
CA ALA A 187 4.82 -3.17 8.20
C ALA A 187 5.10 -3.41 9.68
N SER A 188 5.88 -4.46 9.99
CA SER A 188 6.29 -4.78 11.37
C SER A 188 7.02 -3.60 12.05
N GLN A 189 7.77 -2.85 11.25
CA GLN A 189 8.41 -1.59 11.65
C GLN A 189 7.80 -0.42 10.88
N PRO A 190 6.92 0.39 11.48
CA PRO A 190 6.21 1.45 10.77
C PRO A 190 7.12 2.51 10.11
N ARG A 191 8.34 2.70 10.62
CA ARG A 191 9.37 3.56 10.01
C ARG A 191 9.78 3.15 8.59
N TYR A 192 9.55 1.88 8.23
CA TYR A 192 9.85 1.34 6.90
C TYR A 192 8.61 1.16 6.04
N SER A 193 7.41 1.52 6.53
CA SER A 193 6.21 1.50 5.69
C SER A 193 6.43 2.39 4.45
N PRO A 194 6.03 1.98 3.24
CA PRO A 194 6.12 2.83 2.04
C PRO A 194 5.19 4.04 2.12
N LEU A 195 4.21 4.06 3.02
CA LEU A 195 3.26 5.17 3.21
C LEU A 195 3.90 6.30 4.06
N PRO A 196 4.12 7.50 3.48
CA PRO A 196 4.68 8.63 4.22
C PRO A 196 3.90 9.00 5.48
N GLU A 197 2.58 8.91 5.43
CA GLU A 197 1.68 9.18 6.55
C GLU A 197 1.86 8.20 7.72
N VAL A 198 2.14 6.93 7.44
CA VAL A 198 2.40 5.91 8.47
C VAL A 198 3.75 6.18 9.14
N ARG A 199 4.80 6.45 8.34
CA ARG A 199 6.11 6.83 8.87
C ARG A 199 6.03 8.08 9.73
N ARG A 200 5.32 9.10 9.22
CA ARG A 200 5.16 10.37 9.92
C ARG A 200 4.40 10.20 11.24
N ARG A 201 3.32 9.42 11.25
CA ARG A 201 2.57 9.13 12.48
C ARG A 201 3.47 8.43 13.51
N TRP A 202 4.26 7.46 13.08
CA TRP A 202 5.20 6.76 13.95
C TRP A 202 6.29 7.67 14.51
N GLU A 203 6.85 8.59 13.71
CA GLU A 203 7.79 9.61 14.18
C GLU A 203 7.17 10.50 15.25
N LEU A 204 5.97 11.03 14.97
CA LEU A 204 5.27 11.96 15.86
C LEU A 204 4.84 11.32 17.18
N GLN A 205 4.43 10.05 17.17
CA GLN A 205 4.07 9.30 18.38
C GLN A 205 5.25 9.11 19.36
N ARG A 206 6.48 9.30 18.90
CA ARG A 206 7.68 9.15 19.71
C ARG A 206 8.22 10.47 20.25
N LEU A 207 7.66 11.59 19.81
CA LEU A 207 7.98 12.91 20.33
C LEU A 207 7.17 13.18 21.60
N ASP A 208 7.73 13.95 22.52
CA ASP A 208 6.96 14.47 23.64
C ASP A 208 6.04 15.61 23.19
N VAL A 209 5.13 16.02 24.06
CA VAL A 209 4.16 17.08 23.76
C VAL A 209 4.87 18.42 23.49
N GLY A 210 6.02 18.67 24.12
CA GLY A 210 6.80 19.90 23.94
C GLY A 210 7.43 19.99 22.55
N ASP A 211 8.04 18.90 22.08
CA ASP A 211 8.63 18.75 20.75
C ASP A 211 7.57 18.77 19.66
N LEU A 212 6.40 18.16 19.91
CA LEU A 212 5.25 18.24 19.01
C LEU A 212 4.76 19.67 18.87
N ARG A 213 4.58 20.37 20.01
CA ARG A 213 4.21 21.78 20.04
C ARG A 213 5.22 22.59 19.23
N LYS A 214 6.52 22.48 19.55
CA LYS A 214 7.58 23.17 18.81
C LYS A 214 7.54 22.90 17.31
N THR A 215 7.39 21.64 16.89
CA THR A 215 7.33 21.25 15.46
C THR A 215 6.14 21.86 14.72
N VAL A 216 4.98 21.97 15.38
CA VAL A 216 3.77 22.60 14.81
C VAL A 216 3.90 24.12 14.82
N LEU A 217 4.33 24.69 15.95
CA LEU A 217 4.41 26.14 16.14
C LEU A 217 5.49 26.75 15.25
N ASP A 218 6.71 26.18 15.19
CA ASP A 218 7.83 26.74 14.42
C ASP A 218 7.54 26.83 12.90
N ARG A 219 6.64 25.98 12.36
CA ARG A 219 6.23 26.07 10.95
C ARG A 219 5.36 27.30 10.64
N HIS A 220 4.58 27.76 11.61
CA HIS A 220 3.64 28.86 11.43
C HIS A 220 4.14 30.18 12.04
N ARG A 221 5.05 30.08 13.01
CA ARG A 221 5.58 31.20 13.78
C ARG A 221 6.42 32.17 12.94
N LYS A 222 7.01 31.76 11.80
CA LYS A 222 7.82 32.61 10.90
C LYS A 222 8.85 33.53 11.62
N GLY A 223 9.32 33.15 12.81
CA GLY A 223 10.24 33.94 13.63
C GLY A 223 9.61 34.91 14.66
N GLU A 224 8.29 34.97 14.81
CA GLU A 224 7.60 35.73 15.86
C GLU A 224 7.86 35.14 17.27
N ASP A 225 7.58 35.83 18.38
CA ASP A 225 7.67 35.23 19.72
C ASP A 225 6.51 34.24 19.98
N GLU A 226 6.75 33.14 20.69
CA GLU A 226 5.74 32.08 20.87
C GLU A 226 4.51 32.61 21.60
N LYS A 227 4.74 33.44 22.62
CA LYS A 227 3.68 34.00 23.44
C LYS A 227 2.83 34.98 22.62
N GLU A 228 3.48 35.86 21.85
CA GLU A 228 2.80 36.85 21.01
C GLU A 228 2.00 36.21 19.88
N TRP A 229 2.56 35.18 19.22
CA TRP A 229 1.89 34.44 18.16
C TRP A 229 0.66 33.68 18.67
N LEU A 230 0.76 33.02 19.83
CA LEU A 230 -0.38 32.36 20.47
C LEU A 230 -1.46 33.36 20.92
N ILE A 231 -1.06 34.52 21.47
CA ILE A 231 -2.00 35.61 21.80
C ILE A 231 -2.75 36.05 20.53
N LYS A 232 -2.05 36.22 19.41
CA LYS A 232 -2.66 36.63 18.14
C LYS A 232 -3.69 35.61 17.63
N ILE A 233 -3.38 34.32 17.65
CA ILE A 233 -4.33 33.26 17.25
C ILE A 233 -5.55 33.25 18.18
N LEU A 234 -5.35 33.29 19.50
CA LEU A 234 -6.47 33.30 20.45
C LEU A 234 -7.36 34.55 20.29
N MET A 235 -6.76 35.68 19.94
CA MET A 235 -7.49 36.92 19.63
C MET A 235 -8.19 36.89 18.26
N GLU A 236 -7.72 36.07 17.31
CA GLU A 236 -8.37 35.84 16.00
C GLU A 236 -9.49 34.80 16.10
N ASP A 237 -9.32 33.71 16.85
CA ASP A 237 -10.36 32.71 17.13
C ASP A 237 -11.47 33.30 18.02
N GLY A 238 -11.12 34.09 19.04
CA GLY A 238 -12.11 34.78 19.89
C GLY A 238 -12.92 35.86 19.16
N LYS A 239 -12.47 36.33 17.99
CA LYS A 239 -13.26 37.23 17.13
C LYS A 239 -14.34 36.50 16.33
N TYR A 240 -14.18 35.20 16.06
CA TYR A 240 -15.22 34.40 15.42
C TYR A 240 -16.40 34.14 16.38
N ASP A 241 -16.13 33.87 17.65
CA ASP A 241 -17.19 33.69 18.66
C ASP A 241 -17.92 35.01 18.97
N ALA A 242 -17.20 36.14 19.02
CA ALA A 242 -17.81 37.46 19.23
C ALA A 242 -18.62 37.97 18.01
N ALA A 243 -18.33 37.49 16.79
CA ALA A 243 -19.09 37.85 15.60
C ALA A 243 -20.46 37.16 15.53
N VAL A 244 -20.57 35.93 16.05
CA VAL A 244 -21.84 35.19 16.12
C VAL A 244 -22.78 35.80 17.16
N GLU A 245 -22.26 36.27 18.30
CA GLU A 245 -23.07 37.03 19.28
C GLU A 245 -23.43 38.44 18.79
N GLY A 246 -22.64 39.03 17.90
CA GLY A 246 -22.90 40.36 17.32
C GLY A 246 -24.06 40.37 16.31
N GLU A 247 -24.27 39.30 15.54
CA GLU A 247 -25.40 39.20 14.60
C GLU A 247 -26.75 38.92 15.29
N GLU A 248 -26.75 38.21 16.42
CA GLU A 248 -27.97 37.92 17.16
C GLU A 248 -28.52 39.16 17.90
N VAL A 249 -27.65 40.08 18.33
CA VAL A 249 -28.04 41.34 18.98
C VAL A 249 -28.59 42.38 17.99
N ILE A 250 -28.18 42.34 16.71
CA ILE A 250 -28.72 43.25 15.68
C ILE A 250 -30.13 42.85 15.26
N ARG A 251 -30.49 41.55 15.33
CA ARG A 251 -31.84 41.08 15.02
C ARG A 251 -32.88 41.43 16.09
N LEU A 252 -32.47 41.47 17.37
CA LEU A 252 -33.37 41.78 18.49
C LEU A 252 -33.73 43.27 18.64
N LYS A 253 -33.02 44.20 17.98
CA LYS A 253 -33.37 45.64 18.00
C LYS A 253 -34.30 46.10 16.88
N SER A 254 -34.65 45.24 15.93
CA SER A 254 -35.57 45.61 14.83
C SER A 254 -37.04 45.24 15.08
N GLU A 255 -37.35 44.46 16.12
CA GLU A 255 -38.72 43.98 16.41
C GLU A 255 -39.49 44.80 17.47
N GLU A 256 -38.90 45.84 18.07
CA GLU A 256 -39.58 46.72 19.06
C GLU A 256 -40.28 47.94 18.43
N GLY A 257 -40.66 47.84 17.16
CA GLY A 257 -41.09 48.96 16.36
C GLY A 257 -42.35 48.76 15.52
N MET A 258 -43.28 47.87 15.85
CA MET A 258 -44.67 47.99 15.35
C MET A 258 -45.66 47.14 16.16
N ARG A 259 -46.36 47.82 17.08
CA ARG A 259 -47.55 47.33 17.77
C ARG A 259 -48.76 47.62 16.88
N GLY A 260 -49.55 46.61 16.54
CA GLY A 260 -50.79 46.82 15.79
C GLY A 260 -51.61 45.56 15.44
N VAL A 261 -52.17 44.89 16.46
CA VAL A 261 -53.57 44.38 16.55
C VAL A 261 -54.12 43.63 15.30
N SER A 262 -54.51 42.35 15.34
CA SER A 262 -55.61 41.82 16.16
C SER A 262 -55.75 40.29 16.05
N VAL A 263 -56.24 39.73 17.15
CA VAL A 263 -56.61 38.34 17.40
C VAL A 263 -57.89 37.94 16.64
N LYS A 264 -57.97 36.70 16.14
CA LYS A 264 -59.14 35.81 16.37
C LYS A 264 -58.81 34.33 16.12
N ARG A 265 -59.08 33.53 17.17
CA ARG A 265 -58.98 32.06 17.27
C ARG A 265 -60.08 31.33 16.48
N LYS A 266 -59.78 30.08 16.09
CA LYS A 266 -60.58 28.83 16.21
C LYS A 266 -59.67 27.68 15.72
N ILE A 267 -59.18 26.74 16.54
CA ILE A 267 -59.81 25.57 17.20
C ILE A 267 -60.71 24.73 16.27
N GLY A 268 -60.34 23.44 16.14
CA GLY A 268 -61.08 22.33 15.54
C GLY A 268 -60.11 21.47 14.71
N GLU A 269 -59.46 20.45 15.29
CA GLU A 269 -59.88 19.03 15.34
C GLU A 269 -59.81 18.33 13.96
N VAL A 270 -58.91 17.33 13.81
CA VAL A 270 -59.20 15.88 13.66
C VAL A 270 -59.53 15.57 12.18
N GLU A 271 -58.96 14.63 11.43
CA GLU A 271 -58.61 13.19 11.56
C GLU A 271 -57.70 12.89 10.34
N GLN A 272 -56.61 12.12 10.46
CA GLN A 272 -56.52 10.71 10.04
C GLN A 272 -57.05 10.41 8.62
N ASP A 273 -56.17 10.03 7.67
CA ASP A 273 -56.26 8.67 7.12
C ASP A 273 -55.00 8.25 6.34
N GLU A 274 -54.77 6.94 6.39
CA GLU A 274 -53.69 6.19 5.77
C GLU A 274 -53.84 6.06 4.25
N ARG A 275 -52.77 5.51 3.65
CA ARG A 275 -52.74 4.68 2.44
C ARG A 275 -52.90 5.40 1.09
N ASP A 276 -51.89 5.26 0.23
CA ASP A 276 -51.88 4.09 -0.65
C ASP A 276 -50.55 3.88 -1.37
N ASP A 277 -50.37 2.59 -1.62
CA ASP A 277 -49.24 1.83 -2.14
C ASP A 277 -49.46 1.62 -3.64
N TRP A 278 -48.53 1.99 -4.53
CA TRP A 278 -48.56 1.49 -5.92
C TRP A 278 -47.15 1.36 -6.50
N SER A 279 -46.71 0.09 -6.54
CA SER A 279 -46.14 -0.64 -7.68
C SER A 279 -44.85 -0.15 -8.33
#